data_AF-A0A2U3VZT3-F1
#
_entry.id   AF-A0A2U3VZT3-F1
#
_cell.length_a   1.000
_cell.length_b   1.000
_cell.length_c   1.000
_cell.angle_alpha   90.00
_cell.angle_beta   90.00
_cell.angle_gamma   90.00
#
_symmetry.space_group_name_H-M   'P 1'
#
loop_
_entity.id
_entity.type
_entity.pdbx_description
1 polymer ?
#
loop_
_entity_poly.entity_id
_entity_poly.type
_entity_poly.pdbx_seq_one_letter_code
_entity_poly.pdbx_strand_id
1 'polypeptide(L)'
;MALRSRLWERLSVCRNPGCGVAALSTSSKPAAKPDVDPLENAAVAPEFTNRNPRNLELLGVARKERGWGTTWPSREFWHRLRVIRTQHHVEALVEHRNGQVVVSASTREWAIKKHLYSTKNVVACESIGRVLAERCLEAGINFMVYQPTPWEAASDSMKRLQSAMTEGGVVLQEPRRIYE
;
A
#
# COMPACT_ATOMS: atom_id res chain seq x y z
N MET A 1 18.09 -14.33 -82.85
CA MET A 1 17.04 -15.11 -82.16
C MET A 1 15.92 -14.13 -81.82
N ALA A 2 14.97 -13.77 -82.69
CA ALA A 2 13.86 -14.58 -83.24
C ALA A 2 13.27 -15.47 -82.14
N LEU A 3 12.09 -15.16 -81.58
CA LEU A 3 10.80 -15.35 -82.24
C LEU A 3 9.73 -14.34 -81.80
N ARG A 4 9.00 -13.87 -82.82
CA ARG A 4 7.78 -13.07 -82.76
C ARG A 4 6.55 -13.92 -82.45
N SER A 5 5.53 -13.21 -81.96
CA SER A 5 4.09 -13.29 -82.27
C SER A 5 3.34 -14.59 -82.03
N ARG A 6 2.20 -14.50 -81.33
CA ARG A 6 0.88 -14.82 -81.93
C ARG A 6 -0.21 -13.93 -81.34
N LEU A 7 -0.78 -13.10 -82.21
CA LEU A 7 -2.14 -12.61 -82.12
C LEU A 7 -3.11 -13.80 -82.27
N TRP A 8 -4.23 -13.78 -81.56
CA TRP A 8 -5.55 -13.94 -82.20
C TRP A 8 -6.67 -13.40 -81.33
N GLU A 9 -7.50 -12.59 -81.99
CA GLU A 9 -8.79 -12.10 -81.54
C GLU A 9 -9.78 -13.26 -81.35
N ARG A 10 -10.74 -13.06 -80.45
CA ARG A 10 -12.15 -13.29 -80.77
C ARG A 10 -13.03 -12.55 -79.75
N LEU A 11 -13.68 -11.50 -80.24
CA LEU A 11 -14.89 -10.96 -79.63
C LEU A 11 -15.97 -12.04 -79.66
N SER A 12 -16.59 -12.31 -78.52
CA SER A 12 -17.95 -12.82 -78.45
C SER A 12 -18.76 -11.95 -77.51
N VAL A 13 -19.54 -11.07 -78.14
CA VAL A 13 -20.70 -10.43 -77.52
C VAL A 13 -21.74 -11.51 -77.29
N CYS A 14 -22.06 -11.80 -76.03
CA CYS A 14 -23.31 -12.46 -75.65
C CYS A 14 -23.94 -11.69 -74.50
N ARG A 15 -25.10 -11.10 -74.81
CA ARG A 15 -26.02 -10.39 -73.92
C ARG A 15 -26.45 -11.29 -72.76
N ASN A 16 -26.43 -10.76 -71.54
CA ASN A 16 -27.33 -11.20 -70.48
C ASN A 16 -28.10 -9.98 -69.95
N PRO A 17 -29.45 -10.01 -69.95
CA PRO A 17 -30.26 -8.99 -69.31
C PRO A 17 -30.43 -9.41 -67.84
N GLY A 18 -29.54 -8.91 -66.98
CA GLY A 18 -29.68 -9.04 -65.53
C GLY A 18 -30.09 -7.69 -64.96
N CYS A 19 -31.36 -7.57 -64.55
CA CYS A 19 -31.85 -6.45 -63.78
C CYS A 19 -31.09 -6.41 -62.44
N GLY A 20 -30.07 -5.57 -62.35
CA GLY A 20 -29.26 -5.34 -61.15
C GLY A 20 -29.33 -3.87 -60.81
N VAL A 21 -30.06 -3.55 -59.75
CA VAL A 21 -30.19 -2.20 -59.21
C VAL A 21 -28.79 -1.67 -58.89
N ALA A 22 -28.35 -0.62 -59.59
CA ALA A 22 -27.12 0.08 -59.26
C ALA A 22 -27.34 0.78 -57.91
N ALA A 23 -26.92 0.14 -56.82
CA ALA A 23 -26.82 0.80 -55.53
C ALA A 23 -25.69 1.83 -55.64
N LEU A 24 -26.07 3.11 -55.77
CA LEU A 24 -25.17 4.23 -55.57
C LEU A 24 -24.62 4.14 -54.14
N SER A 25 -23.43 3.56 -53.99
CA SER A 25 -22.71 3.54 -52.71
C SER A 25 -22.17 4.94 -52.43
N THR A 26 -23.03 5.79 -51.88
CA THR A 26 -22.59 7.03 -51.23
C THR A 26 -21.83 6.62 -49.96
N SER A 27 -20.52 6.41 -50.03
CA SER A 27 -19.71 6.38 -48.81
C SER A 27 -19.63 7.82 -48.30
N SER A 28 -20.56 8.20 -47.42
CA SER A 28 -20.36 9.37 -46.60
C SER A 28 -19.09 9.12 -45.77
N LYS A 29 -18.02 9.88 -46.02
CA LYS A 29 -16.94 10.02 -45.03
C LYS A 29 -17.64 10.32 -43.69
N PRO A 30 -17.37 9.56 -42.62
CA PRO A 30 -17.98 9.87 -41.33
C PRO A 30 -17.59 11.31 -40.98
N ALA A 31 -18.61 12.13 -40.71
CA ALA A 31 -18.40 13.51 -40.31
C ALA A 31 -17.44 13.51 -39.12
N ALA A 32 -16.34 14.26 -39.25
CA ALA A 32 -15.43 14.50 -38.14
C ALA A 32 -16.28 15.04 -36.99
N LYS A 33 -16.20 14.37 -35.83
CA LYS A 33 -16.89 14.85 -34.63
C LYS A 33 -16.41 16.29 -34.37
N PRO A 34 -17.29 17.24 -34.07
CA PRO A 34 -16.85 18.58 -33.72
C PRO A 34 -15.86 18.47 -32.56
N ASP A 35 -14.73 19.16 -32.66
CA ASP A 35 -13.74 19.24 -31.60
C ASP A 35 -14.43 19.85 -30.38
N VAL A 36 -14.88 18.98 -29.47
CA VAL A 36 -15.46 19.40 -28.19
C VAL A 36 -14.30 20.03 -27.43
N ASP A 37 -14.38 21.33 -27.19
CA ASP A 37 -13.44 22.05 -26.32
C ASP A 37 -13.18 21.17 -25.09
N PRO A 38 -11.91 20.81 -24.79
CA PRO A 38 -11.65 19.84 -23.75
C PRO A 38 -12.28 20.36 -22.46
N LEU A 39 -13.23 19.59 -21.92
CA LEU A 39 -13.88 19.87 -20.64
C LEU A 39 -12.80 20.29 -19.65
N GLU A 40 -12.93 21.47 -19.04
CA GLU A 40 -11.91 22.06 -18.15
C GLU A 40 -11.48 21.09 -17.03
N ASN A 41 -12.38 20.19 -16.63
CA ASN A 41 -12.14 19.13 -15.62
C ASN A 41 -11.24 17.98 -16.10
N ALA A 42 -10.97 17.85 -17.40
CA ALA A 42 -10.09 16.84 -17.98
C ALA A 42 -8.62 17.30 -18.06
N ALA A 43 -8.33 18.53 -17.64
CA ALA A 43 -6.98 19.06 -17.57
C ALA A 43 -6.20 18.45 -16.38
N VAL A 44 -5.74 17.20 -16.55
CA VAL A 44 -4.89 16.50 -15.57
C VAL A 44 -3.42 16.75 -15.92
N ALA A 45 -2.64 17.15 -14.92
CA ALA A 45 -1.20 17.33 -15.09
C ALA A 45 -0.51 15.99 -15.44
N PRO A 46 0.53 15.98 -16.29
CA PRO A 46 1.26 14.76 -16.64
C PRO A 46 2.00 14.14 -15.44
N GLU A 47 2.37 14.95 -14.44
CA GLU A 47 2.99 14.50 -13.20
C GLU A 47 2.07 14.77 -12.01
N PHE A 48 1.78 13.73 -11.23
CA PHE A 48 0.98 13.82 -10.02
C PHE A 48 1.87 13.86 -8.77
N THR A 49 1.79 14.94 -8.00
CA THR A 49 2.57 15.11 -6.77
C THR A 49 1.71 14.85 -5.54
N ASN A 50 2.05 13.82 -4.76
CA ASN A 50 1.41 13.53 -3.48
C ASN A 50 2.29 14.02 -2.32
N ARG A 51 1.72 14.85 -1.43
CA ARG A 51 2.42 15.41 -0.26
C ARG A 51 2.27 14.58 1.02
N ASN A 52 1.48 13.51 1.01
CA ASN A 52 1.27 12.68 2.19
C ASN A 52 2.52 11.85 2.53
N PRO A 53 3.13 12.01 3.72
CA PRO A 53 4.33 11.27 4.10
C PRO A 53 4.11 9.75 4.17
N ARG A 54 2.91 9.30 4.55
CA ARG A 54 2.59 7.88 4.74
C ARG A 54 2.30 7.14 3.44
N ASN A 55 2.12 7.84 2.32
CA ASN A 55 1.69 7.22 1.05
C ASN A 55 2.67 6.13 0.59
N LEU A 56 3.97 6.44 0.58
CA LEU A 56 4.99 5.51 0.12
C LEU A 56 5.16 4.30 1.06
N GLU A 57 4.87 4.48 2.36
CA GLU A 57 4.92 3.42 3.37
C GLU A 57 3.78 2.44 3.16
N LEU A 58 2.56 2.95 2.97
CA LEU A 58 1.36 2.15 2.72
C LEU A 58 1.45 1.38 1.40
N LEU A 59 2.06 1.97 0.37
CA LEU A 59 2.34 1.29 -0.90
C LEU A 59 3.46 0.26 -0.80
N GLY A 60 4.22 0.23 0.30
CA GLY A 60 5.34 -0.68 0.49
C GLY A 60 6.61 -0.34 -0.31
N VAL A 61 6.68 0.86 -0.88
CA VAL A 61 7.79 1.31 -1.76
C VAL A 61 8.77 2.21 -1.00
N ALA A 62 8.37 2.79 0.14
CA ALA A 62 9.20 3.65 0.96
C ALA A 62 10.52 2.97 1.39
N ARG A 63 11.62 3.71 1.25
CA ARG A 63 12.96 3.25 1.64
C ARG A 63 13.05 3.05 3.16
N LYS A 64 13.49 1.88 3.61
CA LYS A 64 13.87 1.60 5.02
C LYS A 64 15.36 1.92 5.24
N GLU A 65 15.79 2.22 6.48
CA GLU A 65 17.23 2.38 6.79
C GLU A 65 17.90 1.02 6.85
N ARG A 66 18.42 0.61 5.70
CA ARG A 66 19.33 -0.53 5.62
C ARG A 66 20.69 -0.18 6.20
N GLY A 67 21.45 -1.21 6.55
CA GLY A 67 22.75 -1.07 7.21
C GLY A 67 22.63 -1.34 8.70
N TRP A 68 23.50 -0.72 9.51
CA TRP A 68 23.51 -0.87 10.97
C TRP A 68 23.68 -2.32 11.46
N GLY A 69 24.29 -3.20 10.66
CA GLY A 69 24.38 -4.63 10.97
C GLY A 69 25.22 -4.96 12.21
N THR A 70 26.10 -4.05 12.64
CA THR A 70 26.94 -4.21 13.83
C THR A 70 26.31 -3.67 15.11
N THR A 71 25.25 -2.87 15.00
CA THR A 71 24.60 -2.20 16.13
C THR A 71 23.20 -2.72 16.34
N TRP A 72 22.82 -2.93 17.58
CA TRP A 72 21.46 -3.26 17.97
C TRP A 72 20.80 -2.03 18.61
N PRO A 73 19.51 -1.72 18.37
CA PRO A 73 18.54 -2.38 17.46
C PRO A 73 18.72 -1.99 15.98
N SER A 74 18.13 -2.77 15.06
CA SER A 74 18.20 -2.44 13.63
C SER A 74 17.24 -1.32 13.27
N ARG A 75 17.56 -0.54 12.23
CA ARG A 75 16.74 0.60 11.77
C ARG A 75 15.92 0.31 10.50
N GLU A 76 15.89 -0.95 10.08
CA GLU A 76 15.17 -1.39 8.87
C GLU A 76 13.67 -1.59 9.16
N PHE A 77 12.95 -0.50 9.47
CA PHE A 77 11.50 -0.49 9.70
C PHE A 77 10.89 0.87 9.31
N TRP A 78 9.57 0.96 9.17
CA TRP A 78 8.84 2.24 9.11
C TRP A 78 8.32 2.64 10.50
N HIS A 79 7.64 1.71 11.18
CA HIS A 79 7.16 1.85 12.55
C HIS A 79 7.77 0.77 13.45
N ARG A 80 8.24 1.16 14.63
CA ARG A 80 8.68 0.23 15.67
C ARG A 80 7.80 0.31 16.91
N LEU A 81 7.57 -0.84 17.52
CA LEU A 81 7.04 -0.94 18.86
C LEU A 81 8.18 -0.88 19.86
N ARG A 82 8.18 0.14 20.73
CA ARG A 82 9.13 0.30 21.83
C ARG A 82 8.38 0.17 23.15
N VAL A 83 8.75 -0.84 23.93
CA VAL A 83 8.17 -1.06 25.26
C VAL A 83 9.20 -0.63 26.30
N ILE A 84 8.81 0.29 27.18
CA ILE A 84 9.64 0.80 28.27
C ILE A 84 9.03 0.33 29.58
N ARG A 85 9.78 -0.47 30.33
CA ARG A 85 9.39 -0.94 31.65
C ARG A 85 10.23 -0.26 32.70
N THR A 86 9.57 0.45 33.61
CA THR A 86 10.18 1.04 34.80
C THR A 86 9.74 0.26 36.04
N GLN A 87 10.30 0.59 37.21
CA GLN A 87 9.93 -0.06 38.48
C GLN A 87 8.44 0.08 38.81
N HIS A 88 7.83 1.20 38.41
CA HIS A 88 6.45 1.54 38.78
C HIS A 88 5.48 1.54 37.60
N HIS A 89 5.95 1.75 36.38
CA HIS A 89 5.09 1.94 35.22
C HIS A 89 5.58 1.17 34.00
N VAL A 90 4.64 0.88 33.11
CA VAL A 90 4.88 0.29 31.81
C VAL A 90 4.35 1.26 30.78
N GLU A 91 5.15 1.50 29.75
CA GLU A 91 4.83 2.38 28.64
C GLU A 91 5.12 1.63 27.34
N ALA A 92 4.22 1.75 26.38
CA ALA A 92 4.40 1.23 25.04
C ALA A 92 4.21 2.37 24.05
N LEU A 93 5.19 2.54 23.17
CA LEU A 93 5.29 3.63 22.21
C LEU A 93 5.42 3.04 20.81
N VAL A 94 4.70 3.62 19.86
CA VAL A 94 4.89 3.36 18.43
C VAL A 94 5.66 4.54 17.86
N GLU A 95 6.92 4.30 17.54
CA GLU A 95 7.82 5.31 17.00
C GLU A 95 7.98 5.11 15.49
N HIS A 96 7.92 6.20 14.73
CA HIS A 96 8.34 6.22 13.34
C HIS A 96 9.87 6.20 13.24
N ARG A 97 10.41 5.78 12.10
CA ARG A 97 11.86 5.84 11.78
C ARG A 97 12.50 7.20 12.10
N ASN A 98 11.77 8.30 11.89
CA ASN A 98 12.25 9.67 12.17
C ASN A 98 12.41 9.98 13.67
N GLY A 99 12.02 9.07 14.56
CA GLY A 99 12.03 9.26 16.02
C GLY A 99 10.77 9.92 16.58
N GLN A 100 9.80 10.25 15.73
CA GLN A 100 8.50 10.79 16.17
C GLN A 100 7.63 9.67 16.74
N VAL A 101 7.05 9.89 17.92
CA VAL A 101 6.06 8.99 18.51
C VAL A 101 4.71 9.27 17.87
N VAL A 102 4.11 8.26 17.26
CA VAL A 102 2.79 8.39 16.60
C VAL A 102 1.67 8.04 17.57
N VAL A 103 1.82 6.94 18.30
CA VAL A 103 0.85 6.46 19.30
C VAL A 103 1.59 6.03 20.55
N SER A 104 1.02 6.32 21.71
CA SER A 104 1.54 5.90 23.01
C SER A 104 0.42 5.35 23.88
N ALA A 105 0.75 4.41 24.75
CA ALA A 105 -0.11 3.96 25.83
C ALA A 105 0.73 3.70 27.09
N SER A 106 0.32 4.27 28.23
CA SER A 106 1.06 4.13 29.49
C SER A 106 0.16 3.89 30.69
N THR A 107 0.65 3.14 31.69
CA THR A 107 -0.04 3.04 32.99
C THR A 107 0.00 4.32 33.82
N ARG A 108 0.63 5.39 33.32
CA ARG A 108 0.56 6.73 33.92
C ARG A 108 -0.75 7.43 33.59
N GLU A 109 -1.35 7.09 32.45
CA GLU A 109 -2.65 7.62 32.07
C GLU A 109 -3.72 7.18 33.07
N TRP A 110 -4.45 8.16 33.62
CA TRP A 110 -5.47 7.90 34.64
C TRP A 110 -6.58 6.96 34.13
N ALA A 111 -6.95 7.09 32.85
CA ALA A 111 -7.96 6.27 32.21
C ALA A 111 -7.64 4.77 32.29
N ILE A 112 -6.36 4.39 32.15
CA ILE A 112 -5.91 3.00 32.24
C ILE A 112 -5.67 2.63 33.71
N LYS A 113 -5.00 3.52 34.46
CA LYS A 113 -4.60 3.27 35.85
C LYS A 113 -5.78 2.96 36.77
N LYS A 114 -6.93 3.63 36.60
CA LYS A 114 -8.12 3.42 37.45
C LYS A 114 -8.72 2.01 37.34
N HIS A 115 -8.46 1.30 36.25
CA HIS A 115 -8.95 -0.05 36.00
C HIS A 115 -7.93 -1.14 36.38
N LEU A 116 -6.72 -0.74 36.77
CA LEU A 116 -5.65 -1.66 37.11
C LEU A 116 -5.40 -1.66 38.62
N TYR A 117 -5.37 -2.84 39.22
CA TYR A 117 -4.93 -3.00 40.61
C TYR A 117 -3.44 -2.66 40.80
N SER A 118 -2.61 -2.99 39.82
CA SER A 118 -1.16 -2.75 39.84
C SER A 118 -0.64 -2.45 38.45
N THR A 119 0.27 -1.50 38.35
CA THR A 119 0.79 -0.92 37.10
C THR A 119 2.00 -1.64 36.51
N LYS A 120 2.52 -2.68 37.20
CA LYS A 120 3.72 -3.44 36.82
C LYS A 120 3.45 -4.90 36.44
N ASN A 121 2.23 -5.38 36.68
CA ASN A 121 1.88 -6.78 36.55
C ASN A 121 1.75 -7.19 35.07
N VAL A 122 1.74 -8.49 34.80
CA VAL A 122 1.51 -9.06 33.46
C VAL A 122 0.19 -8.56 32.86
N VAL A 123 -0.88 -8.50 33.67
CA VAL A 123 -2.20 -7.98 33.28
C VAL A 123 -2.14 -6.51 32.83
N ALA A 124 -1.28 -5.69 33.45
CA ALA A 124 -1.10 -4.31 33.02
C ALA A 124 -0.47 -4.22 31.62
N CYS A 125 0.49 -5.11 31.31
CA CYS A 125 1.11 -5.17 29.98
C CYS A 125 0.12 -5.65 28.91
N GLU A 126 -0.70 -6.65 29.24
CA GLU A 126 -1.78 -7.14 28.40
C GLU A 126 -2.81 -6.04 28.11
N SER A 127 -3.23 -5.31 29.14
CA SER A 127 -4.18 -4.19 29.01
C SER A 127 -3.60 -3.04 28.20
N ILE A 128 -2.32 -2.70 28.39
CA ILE A 128 -1.62 -1.72 27.54
C ILE A 128 -1.59 -2.19 26.09
N GLY A 129 -1.31 -3.48 25.84
CA GLY A 129 -1.31 -4.05 24.49
C GLY A 129 -2.67 -3.89 23.81
N ARG A 130 -3.77 -4.18 24.51
CA ARG A 130 -5.13 -3.99 23.97
C ARG A 130 -5.42 -2.54 23.63
N VAL A 131 -5.19 -1.62 24.57
CA VAL A 131 -5.43 -0.18 24.36
C VAL A 131 -4.54 0.37 23.25
N LEU A 132 -3.29 -0.08 23.15
CA LEU A 132 -2.39 0.34 22.10
C LEU A 132 -2.84 -0.17 20.73
N ALA A 133 -3.27 -1.44 20.64
CA ALA A 133 -3.78 -2.01 19.40
C ALA A 133 -5.00 -1.24 18.89
N GLU A 134 -5.96 -0.93 19.76
CA GLU A 134 -7.13 -0.10 19.43
C GLU A 134 -6.72 1.28 18.90
N ARG A 135 -5.84 2.00 19.63
CA ARG A 135 -5.33 3.31 19.19
C ARG A 135 -4.59 3.24 17.86
N CYS A 136 -3.85 2.16 17.62
CA CYS A 136 -3.15 1.93 16.37
C CYS A 136 -4.12 1.73 15.20
N LEU A 137 -5.18 0.95 15.40
CA LEU A 137 -6.23 0.77 14.39
C LEU A 137 -6.96 2.08 14.08
N GLU A 138 -7.30 2.87 15.09
CA GLU A 138 -7.90 4.20 14.92
C GLU A 138 -6.97 5.16 14.17
N ALA A 139 -5.66 5.08 14.41
CA ALA A 139 -4.64 5.83 13.66
C ALA A 139 -4.33 5.24 12.26
N GLY A 140 -4.89 4.09 11.92
CA GLY A 140 -4.64 3.37 10.68
C GLY A 140 -3.22 2.79 10.57
N ILE A 141 -2.63 2.34 11.68
CA ILE A 141 -1.32 1.67 11.74
C ILE A 141 -1.54 0.19 12.04
N ASN A 142 -1.32 -0.65 11.02
CA ASN A 142 -1.58 -2.09 11.14
C ASN A 142 -0.28 -2.92 11.27
N PHE A 143 0.85 -2.35 10.81
CA PHE A 143 2.14 -3.02 10.75
C PHE A 143 3.16 -2.25 11.58
N MET A 144 3.91 -2.96 12.41
CA MET A 144 5.04 -2.42 13.16
C MET A 144 6.05 -3.53 13.43
N VAL A 145 7.31 -3.19 13.68
CA VAL A 145 8.33 -4.17 14.05
C VAL A 145 8.55 -4.14 15.56
N TYR A 146 8.53 -5.31 16.20
CA TYR A 146 8.96 -5.45 17.59
C TYR A 146 10.35 -6.10 17.67
N GLN A 147 11.30 -5.43 18.31
CA GLN A 147 12.68 -5.91 18.50
C GLN A 147 13.02 -5.98 19.98
N PRO A 148 12.55 -7.01 20.70
CA PRO A 148 12.92 -7.23 22.10
C PRO A 148 14.34 -7.76 22.22
N THR A 149 14.92 -7.60 23.40
CA THR A 149 16.08 -8.40 23.79
C THR A 149 15.66 -9.86 24.08
N PRO A 150 16.59 -10.84 24.02
CA PRO A 150 16.25 -12.25 24.21
C PRO A 150 15.55 -12.56 25.55
N TRP A 151 15.99 -11.94 26.65
CA TRP A 151 15.39 -12.13 27.97
C TRP A 151 14.02 -11.46 28.10
N GLU A 152 13.82 -10.30 27.47
CA GLU A 152 12.49 -9.67 27.40
C GLU A 152 11.52 -10.53 26.60
N ALA A 153 11.96 -11.09 25.47
CA ALA A 153 11.15 -11.98 24.64
C ALA A 153 10.73 -13.27 25.39
N ALA A 154 11.60 -13.78 26.26
CA ALA A 154 11.31 -14.94 27.10
C ALA A 154 10.24 -14.64 28.17
N SER A 155 10.09 -13.37 28.58
CA SER A 155 9.18 -12.98 29.66
C SER A 155 7.71 -13.15 29.29
N ASP A 156 6.91 -13.66 30.22
CA ASP A 156 5.47 -13.88 30.01
C ASP A 156 4.71 -12.57 29.77
N SER A 157 5.18 -11.47 30.37
CA SER A 157 4.59 -10.15 30.12
C SER A 157 4.70 -9.69 28.68
N MET A 158 5.84 -9.94 28.02
CA MET A 158 6.02 -9.55 26.62
C MET A 158 5.25 -10.48 25.69
N LYS A 159 5.21 -11.79 25.99
CA LYS A 159 4.38 -12.74 25.25
C LYS A 159 2.90 -12.33 25.28
N ARG A 160 2.36 -12.02 26.47
CA ARG A 160 0.94 -11.58 26.57
C ARG A 160 0.68 -10.24 25.89
N LEU A 161 1.62 -9.30 25.96
CA LEU A 161 1.51 -8.04 25.22
C LEU A 161 1.46 -8.30 23.72
N GLN A 162 2.31 -9.17 23.19
CA GLN A 162 2.30 -9.55 21.78
C GLN A 162 0.98 -10.24 21.39
N SER A 163 0.51 -11.21 22.19
CA SER A 163 -0.78 -11.86 21.99
C SER A 163 -1.92 -10.85 21.93
N ALA A 164 -1.97 -9.91 22.87
CA ALA A 164 -2.98 -8.85 22.89
C ALA A 164 -2.93 -7.93 21.66
N MET A 165 -1.73 -7.59 21.17
CA MET A 165 -1.58 -6.82 19.93
C MET A 165 -2.07 -7.59 18.71
N THR A 166 -1.74 -8.89 18.61
CA THR A 166 -2.18 -9.74 17.50
C THR A 166 -3.68 -10.02 17.53
N GLU A 167 -4.27 -10.22 18.70
CA GLU A 167 -5.72 -10.35 18.90
C GLU A 167 -6.44 -9.05 18.54
N GLY A 168 -5.82 -7.91 18.84
CA GLY A 168 -6.28 -6.59 18.43
C GLY A 168 -6.10 -6.29 16.93
N GLY A 169 -5.64 -7.24 16.12
CA GLY A 169 -5.54 -7.09 14.66
C GLY A 169 -4.28 -6.39 14.15
N VAL A 170 -3.30 -6.11 15.02
CA VAL A 170 -2.02 -5.50 14.64
C VAL A 170 -0.97 -6.57 14.40
N VAL A 171 -0.25 -6.46 13.28
CA VAL A 171 0.81 -7.40 12.91
C VAL A 171 2.17 -6.84 13.31
N LEU A 172 2.91 -7.58 14.15
CA LEU A 172 4.23 -7.20 14.67
C LEU A 172 5.40 -7.47 13.70
N GLN A 173 5.07 -7.65 12.43
CA GLN A 173 6.02 -7.82 11.35
C GLN A 173 5.58 -6.95 10.16
N GLU A 174 6.49 -6.12 9.66
CA GLU A 174 6.22 -5.34 8.48
C GLU A 174 6.42 -6.14 7.19
N PRO A 175 5.68 -5.82 6.12
CA PRO A 175 5.94 -6.38 4.81
C PRO A 175 7.32 -5.97 4.29
N ARG A 176 7.85 -6.79 3.39
CA ARG A 176 9.08 -6.48 2.66
C ARG A 176 8.83 -5.33 1.69
N ARG A 177 9.85 -4.52 1.48
CA ARG A 177 9.80 -3.42 0.52
C ARG A 177 9.78 -3.94 -0.90
N ILE A 178 8.92 -3.37 -1.74
CA ILE A 178 8.83 -3.66 -3.18
C ILE A 178 9.92 -2.86 -3.91
N TYR A 179 10.66 -3.54 -4.78
CA TYR A 179 11.74 -2.95 -5.59
C TYR A 179 11.40 -2.87 -7.08
N GLU A 180 10.64 -3.85 -7.55
CA GLU A 180 10.27 -4.09 -8.96
C GLU A 180 8.77 -4.37 -9.05
#